data_AF-A0A3N7A208-F1
#
_entry.id   AF-A0A3N7A208-F1
#
_cell.length_a   1.000
_cell.length_b   1.000
_cell.length_c   1.000
_cell.angle_alpha   90.00
_cell.angle_beta   90.00
_cell.angle_gamma   90.00
#
_symmetry.space_group_name_H-M   'P 1'
#
loop_
_entity.id
_entity.type
_entity.pdbx_description
1 polymer ?
#
loop_
_entity_poly.entity_id
_entity_poly.type
_entity_poly.pdbx_seq_one_letter_code
_entity_poly.pdbx_strand_id
1 'polypeptide(L)' 'MKYLLITCAALLAFSAQAKDSESEHKKETIAQHQAIAAAHYAAARCISKGKDEKACHAELANACKGLALGKLCGMKHVH' A
#
# COMPACT_ATOMS: atom_id res chain seq x y z
N MET A 1 11.85 -35.87 -37.52
CA MET A 1 12.60 -34.67 -37.07
C MET A 1 11.95 -33.33 -37.44
N LYS A 2 11.29 -33.20 -38.59
CA LYS A 2 10.55 -31.98 -38.98
C LYS A 2 9.37 -31.64 -38.04
N TYR A 3 8.63 -32.65 -37.61
CA TYR A 3 7.45 -32.48 -36.72
C TYR A 3 7.81 -32.19 -35.26
N LEU A 4 9.02 -32.58 -34.82
CA LEU A 4 9.51 -32.34 -33.45
C LEU A 4 9.85 -30.85 -33.22
N LEU A 5 10.21 -30.13 -34.30
CA LEU A 5 10.48 -28.69 -34.25
C LEU A 5 9.20 -27.84 -34.31
N ILE A 6 8.11 -28.36 -34.89
CA ILE A 6 6.84 -27.64 -35.04
C ILE A 6 6.04 -27.67 -33.72
N THR A 7 6.17 -28.72 -32.91
CA THR A 7 5.46 -28.84 -31.63
C THR A 7 6.02 -27.95 -30.52
N CYS A 8 7.31 -27.60 -30.54
CA CYS A 8 7.90 -26.71 -29.53
C CYS A 8 7.47 -25.23 -29.68
N ALA A 9 7.14 -24.78 -30.89
CA ALA A 9 6.78 -23.38 -31.13
C ALA A 9 5.36 -23.01 -30.65
N ALA A 10 4.45 -23.99 -30.54
CA ALA A 10 3.07 -23.77 -30.14
C ALA A 10 2.90 -23.51 -28.62
N LEU A 11 3.89 -23.86 -27.80
CA LEU A 11 3.82 -23.72 -26.33
C LEU A 11 4.16 -22.31 -25.82
N LEU A 12 4.70 -21.43 -26.67
CA LEU A 12 5.15 -20.09 -26.27
C LEU A 12 4.11 -18.98 -26.47
N ALA A 13 2.94 -19.29 -27.05
CA ALA A 13 1.94 -18.28 -27.40
C ALA A 13 0.91 -17.98 -26.30
N PHE A 14 1.00 -18.61 -25.12
CA PHE A 14 0.13 -18.34 -23.99
C PHE A 14 0.67 -17.18 -23.13
N SER A 15 0.97 -16.05 -23.75
CA SER A 15 1.36 -14.83 -23.03
C SER A 15 0.15 -14.23 -22.31
N ALA A 16 0.31 -14.06 -20.99
CA ALA A 16 -0.68 -13.64 -20.02
C ALA A 16 -1.50 -12.40 -20.44
N GLN A 17 -2.82 -12.54 -20.46
CA GLN A 17 -3.75 -11.41 -20.52
C GLN A 17 -4.01 -10.96 -19.08
N ALA A 18 -3.23 -10.01 -18.57
CA ALA A 18 -3.60 -9.23 -17.39
C ALA A 18 -4.32 -7.97 -17.87
N LYS A 19 -5.65 -8.03 -17.99
CA LYS A 19 -6.47 -6.88 -18.37
C LYS A 19 -7.66 -6.79 -17.42
N ASP A 20 -7.97 -5.55 -17.02
CA ASP A 20 -9.09 -5.05 -16.19
C ASP A 20 -8.91 -4.91 -14.66
N SER A 21 -8.26 -5.83 -13.93
CA SER A 21 -8.12 -5.71 -12.46
C SER A 21 -7.10 -4.66 -11.99
N GLU A 22 -6.21 -4.21 -12.86
CA GLU A 22 -5.15 -3.26 -12.54
C GLU A 22 -5.70 -1.87 -12.17
N SER A 23 -6.82 -1.46 -12.79
CA SER A 23 -7.38 -0.12 -12.60
C SER A 23 -8.03 0.07 -11.23
N GLU A 24 -8.80 -0.92 -10.75
CA GLU A 24 -9.46 -0.87 -9.45
C GLU A 24 -8.44 -1.06 -8.30
N HIS A 25 -7.50 -2.00 -8.45
CA HIS A 25 -6.41 -2.16 -7.49
C HIS A 25 -5.58 -0.87 -7.34
N LYS A 26 -5.32 -0.16 -8.45
CA LYS A 26 -4.63 1.15 -8.43
C LYS A 26 -5.43 2.18 -7.65
N LYS A 27 -6.74 2.30 -7.88
CA LYS A 27 -7.60 3.25 -7.15
C LYS A 27 -7.62 2.95 -5.65
N GLU A 28 -7.78 1.68 -5.28
CA GLU A 28 -7.78 1.25 -3.87
C GLU A 28 -6.44 1.56 -3.20
N THR A 29 -5.33 1.25 -3.88
CA THR A 29 -3.98 1.57 -3.39
C THR A 29 -3.82 3.07 -3.18
N ILE A 30 -4.25 3.91 -4.13
CA ILE A 30 -4.18 5.37 -4.01
C ILE A 30 -5.00 5.85 -2.80
N ALA A 31 -6.24 5.36 -2.66
CA ALA A 31 -7.10 5.73 -1.54
C ALA A 31 -6.49 5.33 -0.18
N GLN A 32 -5.92 4.13 -0.08
CA GLN A 32 -5.22 3.66 1.12
C GLN A 32 -4.04 4.58 1.47
N HIS A 33 -3.20 4.93 0.49
CA HIS A 33 -2.04 5.79 0.72
C HIS A 33 -2.44 7.22 1.13
N GLN A 34 -3.51 7.75 0.54
CA GLN A 34 -4.08 9.04 0.92
C GLN A 34 -4.60 9.03 2.37
N ALA A 35 -5.27 7.96 2.79
CA ALA A 35 -5.74 7.80 4.17
C ALA A 35 -4.58 7.72 5.18
N ILE A 36 -3.51 6.99 4.84
CA ILE A 36 -2.27 6.94 5.64
C ILE A 36 -1.64 8.34 5.78
N ALA A 37 -1.53 9.07 4.67
CA ALA A 37 -0.97 10.43 4.68
C ALA A 37 -1.82 11.39 5.55
N ALA A 38 -3.15 11.29 5.48
CA ALA A 38 -4.04 12.09 6.31
C ALA A 38 -3.86 11.79 7.81
N ALA A 39 -3.70 10.51 8.19
CA ALA A 39 -3.45 10.11 9.58
C ALA A 39 -2.12 10.69 10.10
N HIS A 40 -1.05 10.59 9.31
CA HIS A 40 0.25 11.18 9.67
C HIS A 40 0.22 12.70 9.75
N TYR A 41 -0.50 13.37 8.84
CA TYR A 41 -0.68 14.82 8.90
C TYR A 41 -1.46 15.25 10.16
N ALA A 42 -2.50 14.50 10.56
CA ALA A 42 -3.23 14.75 11.79
C ALA A 42 -2.33 14.59 13.04
N ALA A 43 -1.48 13.56 13.07
CA ALA A 43 -0.51 13.36 14.14
C ALA A 43 0.51 14.51 14.22
N ALA A 44 1.06 14.94 13.08
CA ALA A 44 1.96 16.09 13.02
C ALA A 44 1.30 17.37 13.56
N ARG A 45 0.04 17.62 13.19
CA ARG A 45 -0.73 18.76 13.72
C ARG A 45 -1.07 18.64 15.20
N CYS A 46 -1.26 17.43 15.71
CA CYS A 46 -1.46 17.18 17.13
C CYS A 46 -0.21 17.61 17.91
N ILE A 47 0.96 17.15 17.46
CA ILE A 47 2.25 17.49 18.07
C ILE A 47 2.54 18.98 17.94
N SER A 48 2.28 19.59 16.77
CA SER A 48 2.54 21.02 16.54
C SER A 48 1.71 21.94 17.44
N LYS A 49 0.62 21.44 18.04
CA LYS A 49 -0.20 22.16 19.01
C LYS A 49 0.30 22.00 20.46
N GLY A 50 1.41 21.31 20.66
CA GLY A 50 1.98 21.05 21.99
C GLY A 50 1.22 20.01 22.80
N LYS A 51 0.38 19.17 22.17
CA LYS A 51 -0.20 18.01 22.84
C LYS A 51 0.90 16.99 23.15
N ASP A 52 0.66 16.19 24.18
CA ASP A 52 1.52 15.05 24.54
C ASP A 52 1.71 14.11 23.34
N GLU A 53 2.98 13.80 23.03
CA GLU A 53 3.35 13.00 21.86
C GLU A 53 2.76 11.59 21.92
N LYS A 54 2.72 10.98 23.12
CA LYS A 54 2.15 9.65 23.32
C LYS A 54 0.64 9.65 23.05
N ALA A 55 -0.08 10.71 23.43
CA ALA A 55 -1.49 10.89 23.06
C ALA A 55 -1.66 11.05 21.54
N CYS A 56 -0.83 11.85 20.88
CA CYS A 56 -0.86 12.02 19.42
C CYS A 56 -0.56 10.71 18.66
N HIS A 57 0.38 9.91 19.15
CA HIS A 57 0.68 8.59 18.59
C HIS A 57 -0.44 7.57 18.84
N ALA A 58 -1.17 7.67 19.95
CA ALA A 58 -2.37 6.86 20.18
C ALA A 58 -3.51 7.24 19.21
N GLU A 59 -3.72 8.54 18.97
CA GLU A 59 -4.66 9.04 17.95
C GLU A 59 -4.27 8.52 16.55
N LEU A 60 -2.98 8.58 16.18
CA LEU A 60 -2.44 8.03 14.93
C LEU A 60 -2.70 6.51 14.80
N ALA A 61 -2.39 5.74 15.84
CA ALA A 61 -2.56 4.29 15.83
C ALA A 61 -4.02 3.89 15.60
N ASN A 62 -4.97 4.64 16.18
CA ASN A 62 -6.40 4.43 15.98
C ASN A 62 -6.82 4.81 14.55
N ALA A 63 -6.36 5.95 14.03
CA ALA A 63 -6.70 6.43 12.69
C ALA A 63 -6.14 5.54 11.57
N CYS A 64 -5.01 4.88 11.81
CA CYS A 64 -4.34 4.03 10.82
C CYS A 64 -4.60 2.51 11.00
N LYS A 65 -5.47 2.13 11.94
CA LYS A 65 -5.79 0.72 12.20
C LYS A 65 -6.38 0.06 10.94
N GLY A 66 -5.72 -0.97 10.44
CA GLY A 66 -6.12 -1.67 9.21
C GLY A 66 -5.64 -1.01 7.92
N LEU A 67 -5.00 0.17 7.98
CA LEU A 67 -4.42 0.84 6.82
C LEU A 67 -2.94 0.51 6.65
N ALA A 68 -2.17 0.48 7.75
CA ALA A 68 -0.74 0.16 7.72
C ALA A 68 -0.31 -0.71 8.92
N LEU A 69 0.99 -1.02 9.00
CA LEU A 69 1.56 -1.92 10.00
C LEU A 69 2.05 -1.16 11.24
N GLY A 70 1.76 -1.71 12.42
CA GLY A 70 2.31 -1.25 13.71
C GLY A 70 1.68 0.04 14.27
N LYS A 71 2.13 0.43 15.48
CA LYS A 71 1.57 1.58 16.22
C LYS A 71 1.85 2.94 15.57
N LEU A 72 2.89 3.04 14.75
CA LEU A 72 3.30 4.26 14.07
C LEU A 72 2.97 4.22 12.57
N CYS A 73 1.98 3.41 12.19
CA CYS A 73 1.44 3.43 10.83
C CYS A 73 2.54 3.29 9.75
N GLY A 74 3.45 2.32 9.93
CA GLY A 74 4.55 2.02 9.00
C GLY A 74 5.81 2.88 9.15
N MET A 75 5.82 3.94 9.97
CA MET A 75 7.01 4.75 10.20
C MET A 75 7.86 4.20 11.35
N LYS A 76 9.18 4.33 11.20
CA LYS A 76 10.10 4.12 12.33
C LYS A 76 9.96 5.28 13.29
N HIS A 77 9.96 4.98 14.58
CA HIS A 77 10.19 6.01 15.59
C HIS A 77 11.65 6.41 15.52
N VAL A 78 11.94 7.65 15.08
CA VAL A 78 13.27 8.25 15.16
C VAL A 78 13.16 9.45 16.09
N HIS A 79 13.90 9.38 17.18
CA HIS A 79 14.06 10.43 18.18
C HIS A 79 15.50 10.90 18.18
#